data_AF-A0A9D1CZ72-F1
#
_entry.id   AF-A0A9D1CZ72-F1
#
_cell.length_a   1.000
_cell.length_b   1.000
_cell.length_c   1.000
_cell.angle_alpha   90.00
_cell.angle_beta   90.00
_cell.angle_gamma   90.00
#
_symmetry.space_group_name_H-M   'P 1'
#
loop_
_entity.id
_entity.type
_entity.pdbx_description
1 polymer ?
#
loop_
_entity_poly.entity_id
_entity_poly.type
_entity_poly.pdbx_seq_one_letter_code
_entity_poly.pdbx_strand_id
1 'polypeptide(L)'
;KPVGIVFSEFYFYLLAFPMDVTIEYPIIFRVDRIETIKITNETFTIDPRGYDEAGFKKRTPFMYSGELQTIRFEFTGVLEALLDRLPTVRIEKETEKGVIARAEAFGKGLEIWLRSQGDKVRILEKEE
;
A
#
# COMPACT_ATOMS: atom_id res chain seq x y z
N LYS A 1 12.57 -4.58 14.55
CA LYS A 1 13.42 -3.42 14.20
C LYS A 1 12.53 -2.26 13.75
N PRO A 2 12.03 -1.42 14.68
CA PRO A 2 11.19 -0.27 14.36
C PRO A 2 11.97 0.76 13.53
N VAL A 3 11.39 1.25 12.43
CA VAL A 3 12.07 2.16 11.49
C VAL A 3 11.39 3.52 11.35
N GLY A 4 10.13 3.64 11.73
CA GLY A 4 9.42 4.90 11.68
C GLY A 4 7.98 4.80 12.14
N ILE A 5 7.37 5.96 12.39
CA ILE A 5 5.94 6.10 12.66
C ILE A 5 5.35 7.00 11.57
N VAL A 6 4.23 6.58 10.99
CA VAL A 6 3.52 7.34 9.96
C VAL A 6 2.06 7.57 10.36
N PHE A 7 1.50 8.70 9.97
CA PHE A 7 0.08 9.00 10.13
C PHE A 7 -0.66 8.75 8.82
N SER A 8 -1.79 8.05 8.87
CA SER A 8 -2.68 7.82 7.72
C SER A 8 -4.11 7.59 8.19
N GLU A 9 -5.09 8.12 7.46
CA GLU A 9 -6.54 7.97 7.72
C GLU A 9 -6.92 7.94 9.22
N PHE A 10 -6.48 8.95 9.96
CA PHE A 10 -6.75 9.18 11.40
C PHE A 10 -5.97 8.32 12.41
N TYR A 11 -5.04 7.47 11.98
CA TYR A 11 -4.28 6.59 12.86
C TYR A 11 -2.77 6.73 12.68
N PHE A 12 -2.03 6.40 13.74
CA PHE A 12 -0.58 6.25 13.69
C PHE A 12 -0.22 4.78 13.49
N TYR A 13 0.77 4.55 12.63
CA TYR A 13 1.27 3.22 12.29
C TYR A 13 2.76 3.15 12.52
N LEU A 14 3.21 2.11 13.23
CA LEU A 14 4.60 1.74 13.39
C LEU A 14 5.02 0.87 12.21
N LEU A 15 6.09 1.27 11.53
CA LEU A 15 6.78 0.47 10.53
C LEU A 15 7.93 -0.28 11.21
N ALA A 16 7.99 -1.60 11.06
CA ALA A 16 9.08 -2.39 11.65
C ALA A 16 9.46 -3.60 10.81
N PHE A 17 10.76 -3.84 10.66
CA PHE A 17 11.27 -5.11 10.11
C PHE A 17 11.33 -6.20 11.18
N PRO A 18 10.99 -7.45 10.86
CA PRO A 18 11.23 -8.59 11.74
C PRO A 18 12.73 -8.77 12.00
N MET A 19 13.07 -9.45 13.11
CA MET A 19 14.47 -9.66 13.49
C MET A 19 15.07 -10.87 12.77
N ASP A 20 14.31 -11.97 12.69
CA ASP A 20 14.79 -13.28 12.22
C ASP A 20 14.48 -13.57 10.75
N VAL A 21 13.81 -12.64 10.07
CA VAL A 21 13.44 -12.80 8.66
C VAL A 21 13.92 -11.58 7.88
N THR A 22 14.57 -11.83 6.74
CA THR A 22 14.90 -10.77 5.79
C THR A 22 13.73 -10.60 4.83
N ILE A 23 12.99 -9.49 5.01
CA ILE A 23 11.95 -9.05 4.08
C ILE A 23 12.33 -7.69 3.51
N GLU A 24 11.92 -7.42 2.28
CA GLU A 24 12.24 -6.18 1.56
C GLU A 24 11.51 -4.95 2.12
N TYR A 25 10.31 -5.15 2.68
CA TYR A 25 9.44 -4.08 3.15
C TYR A 25 9.07 -4.25 4.63
N PRO A 26 8.92 -3.15 5.40
CA PRO A 26 8.55 -3.24 6.81
C PRO A 26 7.10 -3.73 6.96
N ILE A 27 6.83 -4.39 8.08
CA ILE A 27 5.48 -4.73 8.51
C ILE A 27 4.85 -3.50 9.16
N ILE A 28 3.55 -3.30 8.93
CA ILE A 28 2.78 -2.16 9.41
C ILE A 28 1.97 -2.59 10.64
N PHE A 29 2.16 -1.91 11.76
CA PHE A 29 1.39 -2.10 12.99
C PHE A 29 0.62 -0.84 13.34
N ARG A 30 -0.66 -0.96 13.70
CA ARG A 30 -1.41 0.17 14.25
C ARG A 30 -0.97 0.44 15.69
N VAL A 31 -0.50 1.66 15.96
CA VAL A 31 0.05 2.03 17.27
C VAL A 31 -1.01 1.90 18.36
N ASP A 32 -2.25 2.30 18.07
CA ASP A 32 -3.38 2.24 19.00
C ASP A 32 -3.82 0.81 19.37
N ARG A 33 -3.33 -0.21 18.64
CA ARG A 33 -3.63 -1.63 18.89
C ARG A 33 -2.49 -2.38 19.59
N ILE A 34 -1.38 -1.70 19.90
CA ILE A 34 -0.25 -2.33 20.59
C ILE A 34 -0.55 -2.38 22.09
N GLU A 35 -0.76 -3.58 22.62
CA GLU A 35 -1.06 -3.78 24.05
C GLU A 35 0.19 -3.78 24.93
N THR A 36 1.33 -4.24 24.40
CA THR A 36 2.57 -4.39 25.18
C THR A 36 3.79 -4.10 24.34
N ILE A 37 4.74 -3.36 24.91
CA ILE A 37 6.05 -3.10 24.33
C ILE A 37 7.11 -3.47 25.36
N LYS A 38 8.07 -4.31 24.96
CA LYS A 38 9.24 -4.66 25.78
C LYS A 38 10.48 -4.07 25.15
N ILE A 39 11.16 -3.20 25.89
CA ILE A 39 12.45 -2.64 25.49
C ILE A 39 13.52 -3.71 25.76
N THR A 40 14.35 -3.99 24.75
CA THR A 40 15.51 -4.88 24.85
C THR A 40 16.80 -4.08 24.80
N ASN A 41 17.92 -4.68 25.21
CA ASN A 41 19.25 -4.08 25.09
C ASN A 41 19.88 -4.30 23.71
N GLU A 42 19.09 -4.77 22.73
CA GLU A 42 19.58 -5.07 21.39
C GLU A 42 19.60 -3.82 20.52
N THR A 43 20.70 -3.65 19.79
CA THR A 43 20.87 -2.57 18.81
C THR A 43 20.75 -3.13 17.41
N PHE A 44 20.19 -2.37 16.48
CA PHE A 44 20.13 -2.73 15.07
C PHE A 44 20.52 -1.53 14.20
N THR A 45 21.01 -1.83 13.01
CA THR A 45 21.29 -0.84 11.97
C THR A 45 20.33 -1.10 10.82
N ILE A 46 19.78 -0.04 10.25
CA ILE A 46 19.02 -0.08 9.00
C ILE A 46 20.00 0.34 7.91
N ASP A 47 20.14 -0.44 6.83
CA ASP A 47 20.92 0.01 5.67
C ASP A 47 20.20 1.20 5.02
N PRO A 48 20.79 2.41 5.00
CA PRO A 48 20.16 3.58 4.41
C PRO A 48 19.90 3.45 2.90
N ARG A 49 20.52 2.47 2.22
CA ARG A 49 20.29 2.16 0.80
C ARG A 49 19.25 1.06 0.58
N GLY A 50 18.84 0.36 1.63
CA GLY A 50 18.04 -0.86 1.52
C GLY A 50 16.52 -0.64 1.52
N TYR A 51 16.03 0.57 1.83
CA TYR A 51 14.60 0.84 1.99
C TYR A 51 14.17 2.12 1.26
N ASP A 52 13.37 1.98 0.21
CA ASP A 52 12.68 3.08 -0.46
C ASP A 52 11.39 3.42 0.28
N GLU A 53 11.48 4.32 1.27
CA GLU A 53 10.32 4.80 2.02
C GLU A 53 9.26 5.43 1.13
N ALA A 54 9.68 6.19 0.10
CA ALA A 54 8.77 6.87 -0.80
C ALA A 54 8.00 5.87 -1.66
N GLY A 55 8.69 4.86 -2.21
CA GLY A 55 8.08 3.75 -2.94
C GLY A 55 7.14 2.92 -2.08
N PHE A 56 7.53 2.61 -0.84
CA PHE A 56 6.66 1.90 0.10
C PHE A 56 5.38 2.69 0.41
N LYS A 57 5.48 4.00 0.69
CA LYS A 57 4.31 4.86 0.93
C LYS A 57 3.36 4.89 -0.27
N LYS A 58 3.88 4.97 -1.50
CA LYS A 58 3.06 4.93 -2.72
C LYS A 58 2.26 3.63 -2.85
N ARG A 59 2.87 2.50 -2.46
CA ARG A 59 2.25 1.16 -2.50
C ARG A 59 1.42 0.80 -1.26
N THR A 60 1.34 1.67 -0.24
CA THR A 60 0.56 1.42 0.99
C THR A 60 -0.54 2.46 1.25
N PRO A 61 -1.31 2.92 0.24
CA PRO A 61 -2.28 4.00 0.42
C PRO A 61 -3.43 3.66 1.39
N PHE A 62 -3.66 2.37 1.64
CA PHE A 62 -4.73 1.87 2.50
C PHE A 62 -4.24 1.32 3.84
N MET A 63 -2.92 1.30 4.08
CA MET A 63 -2.29 0.74 5.29
C MET A 63 -2.66 -0.73 5.59
N TYR A 64 -3.02 -1.51 4.56
CA TYR A 64 -3.17 -2.96 4.68
C TYR A 64 -1.79 -3.62 4.55
N SER A 65 -1.55 -4.62 5.41
CA SER A 65 -0.40 -5.52 5.26
C SER A 65 -0.78 -6.68 4.32
N GLY A 66 0.22 -7.29 3.69
CA GLY A 66 0.04 -8.43 2.78
C GLY A 66 1.04 -8.37 1.63
N GLU A 67 0.87 -9.26 0.66
CA GLU A 67 1.67 -9.29 -0.56
C GLU A 67 1.34 -8.12 -1.49
N LEU A 68 2.28 -7.78 -2.40
CA LEU A 68 2.10 -6.71 -3.36
C LEU A 68 1.15 -7.16 -4.46
N GLN A 69 -0.04 -6.58 -4.51
CA GLN A 69 -1.01 -6.90 -5.55
C GLN A 69 -0.90 -5.93 -6.71
N THR A 70 -0.99 -6.45 -7.93
CA THR A 70 -1.11 -5.67 -9.16
C THR A 70 -2.48 -5.93 -9.77
N ILE A 71 -3.30 -4.89 -9.92
CA ILE A 71 -4.65 -5.02 -10.49
C ILE A 71 -4.74 -4.17 -11.74
N ARG A 72 -5.19 -4.82 -12.82
CA ARG A 72 -5.55 -4.18 -14.08
C ARG A 72 -7.06 -4.06 -14.15
N PHE A 73 -7.56 -2.86 -14.42
CA PHE A 73 -8.99 -2.58 -14.39
C PHE A 73 -9.36 -1.50 -15.41
N GLU A 74 -10.60 -1.56 -15.87
CA GLU A 74 -11.26 -0.47 -16.58
C GLU A 74 -11.97 0.44 -15.58
N PHE A 75 -11.84 1.75 -15.76
CA PHE A 75 -12.42 2.77 -14.89
C PHE A 75 -13.13 3.85 -15.70
N THR A 76 -14.40 4.08 -15.40
CA THR A 76 -15.27 5.07 -16.06
C THR A 76 -15.71 6.19 -15.11
N GLY A 77 -15.10 6.27 -13.93
CA GLY A 77 -15.32 7.34 -12.96
C GLY A 77 -14.50 8.61 -13.24
N VAL A 78 -14.41 9.48 -12.23
CA VAL A 78 -13.62 10.72 -12.29
C VAL A 78 -12.14 10.37 -12.21
N LEU A 79 -11.40 10.61 -13.29
CA LEU A 79 -9.99 10.20 -13.41
C LEU A 79 -9.11 10.84 -12.33
N GLU A 80 -9.34 12.11 -12.00
CA GLU A 80 -8.60 12.83 -10.97
C GLU A 80 -8.73 12.14 -9.61
N ALA A 81 -9.94 11.69 -9.26
CA ALA A 81 -10.17 10.96 -8.01
C ALA A 81 -9.44 9.60 -7.97
N LEU A 82 -9.22 8.97 -9.13
CA LEU A 82 -8.40 7.77 -9.25
C LEU A 82 -6.92 8.08 -9.01
N LEU A 83 -6.40 9.12 -9.68
CA LEU A 83 -4.99 9.54 -9.58
C LEU A 83 -4.64 9.99 -8.15
N ASP A 84 -5.53 10.76 -7.52
CA ASP A 84 -5.34 11.24 -6.13
C ASP A 84 -5.32 10.09 -5.13
N ARG A 85 -6.12 9.05 -5.38
CA ARG A 85 -6.26 7.93 -4.45
C ARG A 85 -5.22 6.84 -4.65
N LEU A 86 -4.74 6.63 -5.88
CA LEU A 86 -3.81 5.56 -6.24
C LEU A 86 -2.51 6.14 -6.80
N PRO A 87 -1.49 6.41 -5.95
CA PRO A 87 -0.21 6.98 -6.40
C PRO A 87 0.58 6.11 -7.38
N THR A 88 0.26 4.81 -7.46
CA THR A 88 0.91 3.81 -8.32
C THR A 88 0.18 3.59 -9.63
N VAL A 89 -0.95 4.26 -9.85
CA VAL A 89 -1.76 4.05 -11.04
C VAL A 89 -1.00 4.46 -12.30
N ARG A 90 -1.08 3.62 -13.33
CA ARG A 90 -0.57 3.85 -14.67
C ARG A 90 -1.69 3.66 -15.65
N ILE A 91 -1.97 4.68 -16.44
CA ILE A 91 -2.95 4.61 -17.53
C ILE A 91 -2.30 3.86 -18.69
N GLU A 92 -2.86 2.70 -19.06
CA GLU A 92 -2.39 1.91 -20.19
C GLU A 92 -3.06 2.36 -21.49
N LYS A 93 -4.33 2.73 -21.43
CA LYS A 93 -5.12 3.10 -22.61
C LYS A 93 -6.32 3.97 -22.25
N GLU A 94 -6.61 4.97 -23.08
CA GLU A 94 -7.88 5.70 -23.05
C GLU A 94 -8.94 4.99 -23.90
N THR A 95 -10.18 5.04 -23.44
CA THR A 95 -11.35 4.44 -24.09
C THR A 95 -12.44 5.50 -24.27
N GLU A 96 -13.47 5.22 -25.07
CA GLU A 96 -14.59 6.16 -25.27
C GLU A 96 -15.32 6.54 -23.97
N LYS A 97 -15.25 5.69 -22.93
CA LYS A 97 -16.02 5.85 -21.69
C LYS A 97 -15.15 6.07 -20.45
N GLY A 98 -13.82 6.08 -20.57
CA GLY A 98 -12.91 6.10 -19.42
C GLY A 98 -11.52 5.58 -19.77
N VAL A 99 -10.86 4.88 -18.86
CA VAL A 99 -9.48 4.41 -19.01
C VAL A 99 -9.32 2.94 -18.64
N ILE A 100 -8.34 2.28 -19.25
CA ILE A 100 -7.76 1.04 -18.73
C ILE A 100 -6.49 1.41 -17.98
N ALA A 101 -6.41 1.02 -16.72
CA ALA A 101 -5.32 1.35 -15.83
C ALA A 101 -4.82 0.12 -15.08
N ARG A 102 -3.57 0.22 -14.62
CA ARG A 102 -2.93 -0.73 -13.73
C ARG A 102 -2.48 -0.02 -12.47
N ALA A 103 -2.71 -0.60 -11.30
CA ALA A 103 -2.22 -0.05 -10.04
C ALA A 103 -1.66 -1.17 -9.15
N GLU A 104 -0.74 -0.78 -8.27
CA GLU A 104 -0.05 -1.68 -7.35
C GLU A 104 -0.26 -1.22 -5.90
N ALA A 105 -0.64 -2.14 -5.01
CA ALA A 105 -0.68 -1.85 -3.58
C ALA A 105 -0.49 -3.11 -2.74
N PHE A 106 0.03 -2.96 -1.53
CA PHE A 106 0.13 -4.05 -0.57
C PHE A 106 -1.23 -4.42 0.03
N GLY A 107 -1.42 -5.73 0.19
CA GLY A 107 -2.63 -6.31 0.77
C GLY A 107 -3.87 -6.07 -0.08
N LYS A 108 -5.05 -6.30 0.51
CA LYS A 108 -6.34 -6.27 -0.21
C LYS A 108 -6.97 -4.89 -0.34
N GLY A 109 -6.28 -3.83 0.12
CA GLY A 109 -6.84 -2.48 0.17
C GLY A 109 -7.24 -1.94 -1.20
N LEU A 110 -6.40 -2.18 -2.22
CA LEU A 110 -6.67 -1.77 -3.60
C LEU A 110 -7.91 -2.49 -4.16
N GLU A 111 -8.00 -3.80 -3.98
CA GLU A 111 -9.16 -4.57 -4.44
C GLU A 111 -10.47 -4.08 -3.78
N ILE A 112 -10.46 -3.89 -2.45
CA ILE A 112 -11.62 -3.42 -1.70
C ILE A 112 -12.07 -2.04 -2.21
N TRP A 113 -11.11 -1.11 -2.37
CA TRP A 113 -11.41 0.24 -2.85
C TRP A 113 -11.93 0.27 -4.29
N LEU A 114 -11.36 -0.54 -5.17
CA LEU A 114 -11.84 -0.69 -6.55
C LEU A 114 -13.27 -1.21 -6.59
N ARG A 115 -13.58 -2.24 -5.79
CA ARG A 115 -14.94 -2.78 -5.67
C ARG A 115 -15.93 -1.78 -5.08
N SER A 116 -15.49 -0.86 -4.22
CA SER A 116 -16.36 0.17 -3.66
C SER A 116 -16.77 1.25 -4.67
N GLN A 117 -16.16 1.31 -5.86
CA GLN A 117 -16.55 2.25 -6.91
C GLN A 117 -17.81 1.81 -7.69
N GLY A 118 -18.32 0.60 -7.42
CA GLY A 118 -19.51 0.06 -8.07
C GLY A 118 -19.32 -0.13 -9.58
N ASP A 119 -20.34 0.21 -10.37
CA ASP A 119 -20.37 0.00 -11.82
C ASP A 119 -19.33 0.82 -12.60
N LYS A 120 -18.61 1.73 -11.94
CA LYS A 120 -17.54 2.53 -12.52
C LYS A 120 -16.23 1.76 -12.71
N VAL A 121 -16.11 0.57 -12.12
CA VAL A 121 -14.91 -0.27 -12.19
C VAL A 121 -15.26 -1.64 -12.76
N ARG A 122 -14.42 -2.13 -13.66
CA ARG A 122 -14.39 -3.53 -14.06
C ARG A 122 -12.97 -4.08 -13.95
N ILE A 123 -12.78 -5.04 -13.04
CA ILE A 123 -11.48 -5.72 -12.88
C ILE A 123 -11.27 -6.62 -14.11
N LEU A 124 -10.10 -6.51 -14.73
CA LEU A 124 -9.71 -7.28 -15.92
C LEU A 124 -8.75 -8.41 -15.54
N GLU A 125 -7.70 -8.09 -14.78
CA GLU A 125 -6.67 -9.04 -14.34
C GLU A 125 -6.21 -8.71 -12.92
N LYS A 126 -5.78 -9.73 -12.19
CA LYS A 126 -5.23 -9.63 -10.84
C LYS A 126 -4.02 -10.55 -10.72
N GLU A 127 -2.90 -9.99 -10.29
CA GLU A 127 -1.66 -10.69 -9.97
C GLU A 127 -1.38 -10.50 -8.47
N GLU A 128 -1.04 -11.59 -7.78
CA GLU A 128 -0.65 -11.64 -6.36
C GLU A 128 0.85 -11.95 -6.24
#